data_AF-A0A517Y7Q9-F1
#
_entry.id   AF-A0A517Y7Q9-F1
#
_cell.length_a   1.000
_cell.length_b   1.000
_cell.length_c   1.000
_cell.angle_alpha   90.00
_cell.angle_beta   90.00
_cell.angle_gamma   90.00
#
_symmetry.space_group_name_H-M   'P 1'
#
loop_
_entity.id
_entity.type
_entity.pdbx_description
1 polymer ?
#
loop_
_entity_poly.entity_id
_entity_poly.type
_entity_poly.pdbx_seq_one_letter_code
_entity_poly.pdbx_strand_id
1 'polypeptide(L)'
;MRTLPRVSPTPEQLPLITNTRPGVVIIRGAAGSGKTTTALLRLKQLSAFWLARREREQITTPVRVLVITYNRTLRGYIADLAAQQIIGRANLDMEILTFAKWAKGILGNVKVVDPAQNTELVRLCGLLPLPTAFVQGEVDYLLGRFIPTRLSDYLTCRRDGRGAMPRVDRAMRQRILDEVVAPYLAWKREAQVLDWNDLAIQSADVVEPAGYDVIISDEVQDLSANQVRALMHFANDPSSVTFVLDAAQRIYPRGFTWAEAGVEVSPANSHRLSKNYRNTKEICQFALPLLNGLEIGDDGTFPNFDSCTTTGPKPIVLKGLFRNQVQFAINYLAEHVDLSTESVAFLHAKGWFDFLKQQLDSNSYSYITITRQSEWPPGDENIALSTMSSAKGLEFDYVFLLGLSDDATIGSVDVEDSQLENLRRLFAMSITRARKAVVVGYKPTEESHLLSFLQHDTFEAIDV
;
A
#
# COMPACT_ATOMS: atom_id res chain seq x y z
N MET A 1 7.60 -13.57 -17.96
CA MET A 1 6.47 -12.77 -17.42
C MET A 1 5.20 -13.21 -18.15
N ARG A 2 4.26 -13.89 -17.48
CA ARG A 2 2.97 -14.25 -18.10
C ARG A 2 2.19 -12.96 -18.41
N THR A 3 1.89 -12.72 -19.68
CA THR A 3 0.95 -11.68 -20.14
C THR A 3 -0.38 -11.88 -19.43
N LEU A 4 -0.86 -10.88 -18.69
CA LEU A 4 -2.19 -10.94 -18.08
C LEU A 4 -3.25 -11.15 -19.20
N PRO A 5 -4.24 -12.02 -18.98
CA PRO A 5 -5.32 -12.23 -19.95
C PRO A 5 -6.05 -10.91 -20.25
N ARG A 6 -6.58 -10.78 -21.48
CA ARG A 6 -7.37 -9.62 -21.94
C ARG A 6 -8.39 -9.21 -20.87
N VAL A 7 -8.13 -8.10 -20.19
CA VAL A 7 -8.98 -7.70 -19.07
C VAL A 7 -10.24 -7.01 -19.60
N SER A 8 -11.40 -7.62 -19.38
CA SER A 8 -12.70 -7.05 -19.75
C SER A 8 -13.26 -6.22 -18.60
N PRO A 9 -13.72 -4.98 -18.86
CA PRO A 9 -14.32 -4.15 -17.82
C PRO A 9 -15.61 -4.74 -17.28
N THR A 10 -15.78 -4.68 -15.96
CA THR A 10 -17.06 -4.99 -15.32
C THR A 10 -18.07 -3.83 -15.52
N PRO A 11 -19.39 -4.06 -15.33
CA PRO A 11 -20.39 -3.00 -15.43
C PRO A 11 -20.14 -1.80 -14.49
N GLU A 12 -19.52 -2.03 -13.33
CA GLU A 12 -19.17 -0.97 -12.37
C GLU A 12 -17.97 -0.14 -12.86
N GLN A 13 -17.05 -0.75 -13.62
CA GLN A 13 -15.88 -0.08 -14.19
C GLN A 13 -16.21 0.69 -15.48
N LEU A 14 -17.21 0.24 -16.25
CA LEU A 14 -17.55 0.83 -17.55
C LEU A 14 -17.78 2.35 -17.48
N PRO A 15 -18.64 2.90 -16.59
CA PRO A 15 -18.85 4.34 -16.49
C PRO A 15 -17.56 5.11 -16.21
N LEU A 16 -16.68 4.54 -15.36
CA LEU A 16 -15.39 5.14 -15.01
C LEU A 16 -14.47 5.17 -16.22
N ILE A 17 -14.42 4.10 -17.01
CA ILE A 17 -13.53 4.04 -18.16
C ILE A 17 -14.03 4.96 -19.27
N THR A 18 -15.33 5.02 -19.50
CA THR A 18 -15.93 5.87 -20.54
C THR A 18 -15.84 7.36 -20.24
N ASN A 19 -15.66 7.76 -18.97
CA ASN A 19 -15.52 9.15 -18.60
C ASN A 19 -14.10 9.68 -18.89
N THR A 20 -13.95 10.36 -20.03
CA THR A 20 -12.71 11.00 -20.48
C THR A 20 -12.68 12.51 -20.27
N ARG A 21 -13.60 13.06 -19.45
CA ARG A 21 -13.58 14.51 -19.16
C ARG A 21 -12.29 14.86 -18.39
N PRO A 22 -11.57 15.93 -18.79
CA PRO A 22 -10.46 16.45 -18.00
C PRO A 22 -10.87 16.79 -16.57
N GLY A 23 -9.94 16.65 -15.65
CA GLY A 23 -10.12 16.82 -14.21
C GLY A 23 -9.51 15.69 -13.41
N VAL A 24 -9.65 15.81 -12.08
CA VAL A 24 -9.22 14.78 -11.13
C VAL A 24 -10.33 13.74 -10.97
N VAL A 25 -9.99 12.47 -10.95
CA VAL A 25 -10.87 11.34 -10.64
C VAL A 25 -10.24 10.50 -9.54
N ILE A 26 -11.01 10.22 -8.49
CA ILE A 26 -10.60 9.43 -7.34
C ILE A 26 -11.36 8.11 -7.38
N ILE A 27 -10.62 7.00 -7.45
CA ILE A 27 -11.19 5.64 -7.48
C ILE A 27 -10.84 4.97 -6.17
N ARG A 28 -11.87 4.68 -5.39
CA ARG A 28 -11.76 4.00 -4.09
C ARG A 28 -12.27 2.58 -4.28
N GLY A 29 -11.61 1.61 -3.70
CA GLY A 29 -12.15 0.24 -3.73
C GLY A 29 -11.44 -0.66 -2.75
N ALA A 30 -12.13 -1.68 -2.28
CA ALA A 30 -11.50 -2.70 -1.45
C ALA A 30 -10.44 -3.49 -2.23
N ALA A 31 -9.58 -4.20 -1.51
CA ALA A 31 -8.76 -5.27 -2.02
C ALA A 31 -9.61 -6.14 -2.97
N GLY A 32 -9.13 -6.38 -4.19
CA GLY A 32 -9.84 -7.27 -5.13
C GLY A 32 -10.96 -6.65 -5.94
N SER A 33 -11.23 -5.36 -5.78
CA SER A 33 -12.28 -4.65 -6.54
C SER A 33 -11.91 -4.28 -7.97
N GLY A 34 -10.77 -4.74 -8.47
CA GLY A 34 -10.31 -4.44 -9.84
C GLY A 34 -9.76 -3.03 -10.00
N LYS A 35 -9.32 -2.36 -8.94
CA LYS A 35 -8.72 -1.01 -8.95
C LYS A 35 -7.60 -0.83 -9.98
N THR A 36 -6.57 -1.67 -9.88
CA THR A 36 -5.40 -1.68 -10.77
C THR A 36 -5.85 -1.88 -12.21
N THR A 37 -6.79 -2.81 -12.46
CA THR A 37 -7.44 -2.98 -13.76
C THR A 37 -8.17 -1.72 -14.23
N THR A 38 -8.94 -1.06 -13.38
CA THR A 38 -9.64 0.19 -13.72
C THR A 38 -8.65 1.29 -14.08
N ALA A 39 -7.54 1.42 -13.34
CA ALA A 39 -6.46 2.36 -13.64
C ALA A 39 -5.88 2.11 -15.04
N LEU A 40 -5.62 0.86 -15.39
CA LEU A 40 -5.09 0.45 -16.71
C LEU A 40 -6.07 0.74 -17.84
N LEU A 41 -7.35 0.42 -17.65
CA LEU A 41 -8.37 0.65 -18.67
C LEU A 41 -8.62 2.15 -18.87
N ARG A 42 -8.60 2.94 -17.79
CA ARG A 42 -8.63 4.40 -17.86
C ARG A 42 -7.39 4.97 -18.53
N LEU A 43 -6.19 4.46 -18.22
CA LEU A 43 -4.95 4.87 -18.89
C LEU A 43 -5.10 4.79 -20.40
N LYS A 44 -5.48 3.60 -20.88
CA LYS A 44 -5.70 3.35 -22.31
C LYS A 44 -6.69 4.34 -22.92
N GLN A 45 -7.84 4.53 -22.27
CA GLN A 45 -8.90 5.39 -22.79
C GLN A 45 -8.50 6.88 -22.78
N LEU A 46 -7.85 7.35 -21.72
CA LEU A 46 -7.38 8.73 -21.59
C LEU A 46 -6.26 9.03 -22.60
N SER A 47 -5.27 8.14 -22.74
CA SER A 47 -4.23 8.30 -23.76
C SER A 47 -4.82 8.39 -25.17
N ALA A 48 -5.81 7.54 -25.49
CA ALA A 48 -6.51 7.61 -26.78
C ALA A 48 -7.28 8.94 -26.96
N PHE A 49 -7.98 9.40 -25.93
CA PHE A 49 -8.69 10.69 -25.94
C PHE A 49 -7.75 11.87 -26.19
N TRP A 50 -6.63 11.94 -25.46
CA TRP A 50 -5.66 13.04 -25.60
C TRP A 50 -4.94 13.02 -26.95
N LEU A 51 -4.60 11.85 -27.48
CA LEU A 51 -4.04 11.73 -28.83
C LEU A 51 -5.01 12.25 -29.89
N ALA A 52 -6.28 11.83 -29.84
CA ALA A 52 -7.31 12.30 -30.77
C ALA A 52 -7.62 13.79 -30.60
N ARG A 53 -7.48 14.33 -29.38
CA ARG A 53 -7.59 15.78 -29.14
C ARG A 53 -6.45 16.54 -29.82
N ARG A 54 -5.19 16.14 -29.61
CA ARG A 54 -4.03 16.80 -30.22
C ARG A 54 -4.07 16.74 -31.74
N GLU A 55 -4.51 15.62 -32.32
CA GLU A 55 -4.69 15.49 -33.77
C GLU A 55 -5.72 16.50 -34.30
N ARG A 56 -6.88 16.63 -33.64
CA ARG A 56 -7.91 17.61 -34.01
C ARG A 56 -7.46 19.06 -33.85
N GLU A 57 -6.67 19.33 -32.82
CA GLU A 57 -6.13 20.67 -32.51
C GLU A 57 -4.81 20.97 -33.24
N GLN A 58 -4.31 20.03 -34.06
CA GLN A 58 -3.04 20.14 -34.80
C GLN A 58 -1.83 20.43 -33.90
N ILE A 59 -1.85 19.93 -32.66
CA ILE A 59 -0.76 20.06 -31.70
C ILE A 59 0.29 18.99 -31.99
N THR A 60 1.53 19.42 -32.27
CA THR A 60 2.64 18.54 -32.66
C THR A 60 3.43 17.97 -31.48
N THR A 61 3.34 18.59 -30.31
CA THR A 61 3.99 18.05 -29.11
C THR A 61 3.33 16.73 -28.68
N PRO A 62 4.10 15.75 -28.16
CA PRO A 62 3.56 14.47 -27.77
C PRO A 62 2.63 14.60 -26.57
N VAL A 63 1.66 13.70 -26.46
CA VAL A 63 0.87 13.52 -25.25
C VAL A 63 1.79 12.97 -24.17
N ARG A 64 1.89 13.67 -23.03
CA ARG A 64 2.73 13.23 -21.91
C ARG A 64 1.90 12.52 -20.86
N VAL A 65 2.35 11.34 -20.46
CA VAL A 65 1.68 10.47 -19.49
C VAL A 65 2.63 10.11 -18.36
N LEU A 66 2.21 10.35 -17.12
CA LEU A 66 2.91 9.89 -15.93
C LEU A 66 2.11 8.80 -15.20
N VAL A 67 2.75 7.67 -14.94
CA VAL A 67 2.20 6.61 -14.10
C VAL A 67 3.10 6.42 -12.87
N ILE A 68 2.57 6.80 -11.71
CA ILE A 68 3.21 6.59 -10.41
C ILE A 68 2.69 5.29 -9.80
N THR A 69 3.58 4.33 -9.60
CA THR A 69 3.22 3.05 -8.99
C THR A 69 4.43 2.38 -8.36
N TYR A 70 4.21 1.61 -7.30
CA TYR A 70 5.15 0.61 -6.77
C TYR A 70 4.84 -0.80 -7.28
N ASN A 71 3.72 -0.99 -7.99
CA ASN A 71 3.22 -2.29 -8.41
C ASN A 71 3.93 -2.76 -9.70
N ARG A 72 4.88 -3.71 -9.59
CA ARG A 72 5.57 -4.33 -10.75
C ARG A 72 4.60 -4.94 -11.77
N THR A 73 3.48 -5.51 -11.33
CA THR A 73 2.51 -6.13 -12.23
C THR A 73 1.84 -5.08 -13.11
N LEU A 74 1.47 -3.93 -12.53
CA LEU A 74 0.97 -2.79 -13.31
C LEU A 74 2.06 -2.27 -14.24
N ARG A 75 3.33 -2.17 -13.80
CA ARG A 75 4.44 -1.80 -14.68
C ARG A 75 4.63 -2.76 -15.85
N GLY A 76 4.66 -4.07 -15.59
CA GLY A 76 4.84 -5.11 -16.59
C GLY A 76 3.69 -5.14 -17.60
N TYR A 77 2.45 -4.97 -17.11
CA TYR A 77 1.28 -4.86 -17.99
C TYR A 77 1.29 -3.59 -18.82
N ILE A 78 1.63 -2.43 -18.23
CA ILE A 78 1.72 -1.20 -19.01
C ILE A 78 2.87 -1.29 -20.00
N ALA A 79 3.99 -1.92 -19.65
CA ALA A 79 5.10 -2.16 -20.57
C ALA A 79 4.68 -3.07 -21.74
N ASP A 80 3.87 -4.10 -21.49
CA ASP A 80 3.32 -4.96 -22.54
C ASP A 80 2.22 -4.25 -23.35
N LEU A 81 1.34 -3.47 -22.72
CA LEU A 81 0.35 -2.61 -23.38
C LEU A 81 1.05 -1.52 -24.21
N ALA A 82 2.17 -1.00 -23.72
CA ALA A 82 3.05 -0.13 -24.46
C ALA A 82 3.65 -0.86 -25.66
N ALA A 83 4.18 -2.06 -25.47
CA ALA A 83 4.67 -2.86 -26.60
C ALA A 83 3.56 -3.16 -27.64
N GLN A 84 2.33 -3.42 -27.21
CA GLN A 84 1.23 -3.82 -28.09
C GLN A 84 0.43 -2.65 -28.70
N GLN A 85 0.41 -1.47 -28.07
CA GLN A 85 -0.35 -0.29 -28.55
C GLN A 85 0.52 0.94 -28.83
N ILE A 86 1.79 0.96 -28.39
CA ILE A 86 2.72 2.11 -28.49
C ILE A 86 3.85 1.85 -29.50
N ILE A 87 4.12 0.61 -29.92
CA ILE A 87 4.94 0.36 -31.13
C ILE A 87 4.16 0.87 -32.36
N GLY A 88 4.30 2.17 -32.66
CA GLY A 88 3.74 2.80 -33.87
C GLY A 88 3.20 4.23 -33.72
N ARG A 89 3.11 4.84 -32.52
CA ARG A 89 2.66 6.23 -32.37
C ARG A 89 3.77 7.12 -31.81
N ALA A 90 4.44 7.88 -32.67
CA ALA A 90 5.52 8.81 -32.31
C ALA A 90 5.08 9.97 -31.38
N ASN A 91 3.79 10.13 -31.12
CA ASN A 91 3.21 11.29 -30.43
C ASN A 91 2.77 10.99 -28.99
N LEU A 92 3.28 9.93 -28.34
CA LEU A 92 2.97 9.58 -26.96
C LEU A 92 4.28 9.36 -26.17
N ASP A 93 4.47 10.13 -25.10
CA ASP A 93 5.57 10.00 -24.15
C ASP A 93 5.00 9.49 -22.81
N MET A 94 5.50 8.34 -22.35
CA MET A 94 4.97 7.66 -21.16
C MET A 94 6.07 7.29 -20.18
N GLU A 95 5.96 7.78 -18.96
CA GLU A 95 6.86 7.47 -17.85
C GLU A 95 6.15 6.61 -16.80
N ILE A 96 6.81 5.53 -16.36
CA ILE A 96 6.27 4.60 -15.36
C ILE A 96 7.31 4.41 -14.26
N LEU A 97 7.12 5.09 -13.13
CA LEU A 97 8.15 5.24 -12.10
C LEU A 97 7.54 5.16 -10.68
N THR A 98 8.40 5.04 -9.66
CA THR A 98 8.01 5.44 -8.30
C THR A 98 8.08 6.96 -8.20
N PHE A 99 7.37 7.56 -7.23
CA PHE A 99 7.48 9.00 -6.98
C PHE A 99 8.94 9.41 -6.75
N ALA A 100 9.66 8.66 -5.92
CA ALA A 100 11.07 8.94 -5.62
C ALA A 100 11.97 8.93 -6.86
N LYS A 101 11.76 7.98 -7.80
CA LYS A 101 12.55 7.90 -9.03
C LYS A 101 12.19 9.03 -10.00
N TRP A 102 10.91 9.37 -10.10
CA TRP A 102 10.42 10.51 -10.89
C TRP A 102 10.97 11.85 -10.37
N ALA A 103 10.83 12.12 -9.08
CA ALA A 103 11.31 13.34 -8.44
C ALA A 103 12.83 13.50 -8.59
N LYS A 104 13.61 12.42 -8.40
CA LYS A 104 15.07 12.45 -8.67
C LYS A 104 15.39 12.70 -10.14
N GLY A 105 14.59 12.17 -11.06
CA GLY A 105 14.76 12.40 -12.50
C GLY A 105 14.63 13.89 -12.86
N ILE A 106 13.67 14.58 -12.24
CA ILE A 106 13.42 16.01 -12.45
C ILE A 106 14.48 16.87 -11.74
N LEU A 107 14.80 16.56 -10.49
CA LEU A 107 15.74 17.35 -9.68
C LEU A 107 17.21 17.10 -10.06
N GLY A 108 17.51 16.03 -10.81
CA GLY A 108 18.85 15.67 -11.23
C GLY A 108 19.69 15.05 -10.10
N ASN A 109 20.99 15.37 -10.08
CA ASN A 109 21.95 14.81 -9.12
C ASN A 109 21.78 15.44 -7.73
N VAL A 110 20.80 14.93 -6.97
CA VAL A 110 20.57 15.30 -5.57
C VAL A 110 21.10 14.24 -4.60
N LYS A 111 21.75 14.69 -3.53
CA LYS A 111 22.22 13.81 -2.46
C LYS A 111 21.08 13.57 -1.46
N VAL A 112 20.49 12.38 -1.51
CA VAL A 112 19.36 12.00 -0.63
C VAL A 112 19.84 11.13 0.52
N VAL A 113 19.47 11.50 1.75
CA VAL A 113 19.70 10.73 2.97
C VAL A 113 18.43 10.00 3.39
N ASP A 114 18.57 8.81 3.97
CA ASP A 114 17.46 8.09 4.59
C ASP A 114 17.25 8.64 6.01
N PRO A 115 16.10 9.27 6.33
CA PRO A 115 15.81 9.80 7.67
C PRO A 115 15.91 8.74 8.77
N ALA A 116 15.55 7.49 8.47
CA ALA A 116 15.57 6.42 9.46
C ALA A 116 17.00 6.08 9.93
N GLN A 117 17.98 6.26 9.05
CA GLN A 117 19.39 5.94 9.28
C GLN A 117 20.24 7.19 9.52
N ASN A 118 19.64 8.38 9.49
CA ASN A 118 20.35 9.64 9.63
C ASN A 118 20.73 9.87 11.09
N THR A 119 22.03 9.81 11.39
CA THR A 119 22.56 9.95 12.76
C THR A 119 22.15 11.26 13.42
N GLU A 120 22.05 12.36 12.67
CA GLU A 120 21.66 13.65 13.24
C GLU A 120 20.19 13.69 13.63
N LEU A 121 19.29 13.21 12.75
CA LEU A 121 17.88 13.10 13.08
C LEU A 121 17.66 12.16 14.28
N VAL A 122 18.32 11.00 14.30
CA VAL A 122 18.26 10.05 15.42
C VAL A 122 18.70 10.72 16.73
N ARG A 123 19.80 11.49 16.69
CA ARG A 123 20.31 12.24 17.85
C ARG A 123 19.31 13.27 18.34
N LEU A 124 18.73 14.08 17.45
CA LEU A 124 17.73 15.10 17.79
C LEU A 124 16.45 14.47 18.36
N CYS A 125 15.96 13.39 17.74
CA CYS A 125 14.81 12.64 18.23
C CYS A 125 15.03 12.07 19.65
N GLY A 126 16.27 11.68 19.98
CA GLY A 126 16.64 11.19 21.31
C GLY A 126 16.64 12.25 22.42
N LEU A 127 16.47 13.55 22.09
CA LEU A 127 16.38 14.63 23.09
C LEU A 127 15.00 14.71 23.76
N LEU A 128 13.97 14.14 23.13
CA LEU A 128 12.61 14.16 23.65
C LEU A 128 12.34 12.95 24.55
N PRO A 129 11.47 13.08 25.57
CA PRO A 129 11.09 11.98 26.46
C PRO A 129 10.07 11.04 25.80
N LEU A 130 10.37 10.59 24.58
CA LEU A 130 9.54 9.71 23.76
C LEU A 130 10.44 8.71 23.04
N PRO A 131 9.93 7.51 22.65
CA PRO A 131 10.71 6.56 21.88
C PRO A 131 11.25 7.20 20.59
N THR A 132 12.55 7.07 20.33
CA THR A 132 13.20 7.72 19.16
C THR A 132 12.51 7.39 17.85
N ALA A 133 12.17 6.11 17.63
CA ALA A 133 11.45 5.66 16.43
C ALA A 133 10.07 6.32 16.28
N PHE A 134 9.37 6.58 17.39
CA PHE A 134 8.09 7.28 17.37
C PHE A 134 8.26 8.74 16.92
N VAL A 135 9.24 9.45 17.50
CA VAL A 135 9.53 10.85 17.14
C VAL A 135 9.98 10.96 15.68
N GLN A 136 10.82 10.05 15.19
CA GLN A 136 11.20 10.00 13.77
C GLN A 136 9.97 9.86 12.86
N GLY A 137 9.05 8.96 13.21
CA GLY A 137 7.80 8.80 12.47
C GLY A 137 6.91 10.06 12.55
N GLU A 138 6.98 10.82 13.64
CA GLU A 138 6.22 12.06 13.79
C GLU A 138 6.80 13.19 12.94
N VAL A 139 8.13 13.27 12.87
CA VAL A 139 8.84 14.18 11.97
C VAL A 139 8.52 13.87 10.51
N ASP A 140 8.52 12.58 10.12
CA ASP A 140 8.15 12.15 8.77
C ASP A 140 6.69 12.49 8.44
N TYR A 141 5.76 12.21 9.36
CA TYR A 141 4.35 12.59 9.23
C TYR A 141 4.18 14.10 9.02
N LEU A 142 4.86 14.91 9.82
CA LEU A 142 4.79 16.37 9.77
C LEU A 142 5.36 16.92 8.46
N LEU A 143 6.58 16.52 8.11
CA LEU A 143 7.28 16.99 6.92
C LEU A 143 6.67 16.44 5.62
N GLY A 144 5.97 15.31 5.68
CA GLY A 144 5.19 14.79 4.55
C GLY A 144 3.83 15.47 4.38
N ARG A 145 3.23 16.00 5.47
CA ARG A 145 1.89 16.61 5.45
C ARG A 145 1.92 18.09 5.13
N PHE A 146 2.83 18.85 5.73
CA PHE A 146 2.85 20.32 5.65
C PHE A 146 3.96 20.84 4.75
N ILE A 147 3.68 21.91 4.02
CA ILE A 147 4.71 22.68 3.30
C ILE A 147 5.52 23.54 4.29
N PRO A 148 6.77 23.93 3.98
CA PRO A 148 7.64 24.66 4.90
C PRO A 148 7.03 25.94 5.50
N THR A 149 6.20 26.66 4.74
CA THR A 149 5.51 27.87 5.20
C THR A 149 4.34 27.62 6.15
N ARG A 150 3.91 26.37 6.30
CA ARG A 150 2.73 25.96 7.08
C ARG A 150 3.04 24.90 8.15
N LEU A 151 4.32 24.72 8.52
CA LEU A 151 4.69 23.76 9.57
C LEU A 151 4.01 24.03 10.91
N SER A 152 3.68 25.29 11.21
CA SER A 152 2.96 25.70 12.43
C SER A 152 1.53 25.13 12.51
N ASP A 153 0.90 24.76 11.39
CA ASP A 153 -0.43 24.15 11.38
C ASP A 153 -0.44 22.80 12.12
N TYR A 154 0.72 22.16 12.25
CA TYR A 154 0.88 20.95 13.07
C TYR A 154 0.46 21.17 14.53
N LEU A 155 0.57 22.38 15.08
CA LEU A 155 0.21 22.66 16.47
C LEU A 155 -1.29 22.49 16.76
N THR A 156 -2.14 22.64 15.74
CA THR A 156 -3.61 22.65 15.89
C THR A 156 -4.31 21.58 15.06
N CYS A 157 -3.62 20.90 14.14
CA CYS A 157 -4.23 19.89 13.28
C CYS A 157 -4.71 18.65 14.06
N ARG A 158 -5.66 17.92 13.48
CA ARG A 158 -5.93 16.53 13.91
C ARG A 158 -4.73 15.66 13.59
N ARG A 159 -4.43 14.71 14.48
CA ARG A 159 -3.25 13.83 14.39
C ARG A 159 -3.63 12.50 13.73
N ASP A 160 -4.17 12.61 12.52
CA ASP A 160 -4.82 11.51 11.82
C ASP A 160 -3.81 10.38 11.56
N GLY A 161 -4.15 9.16 11.99
CA GLY A 161 -3.32 7.97 11.73
C GLY A 161 -2.11 7.81 12.63
N ARG A 162 -1.99 8.61 13.70
CA ARG A 162 -0.87 8.55 14.64
C ARG A 162 -1.22 7.96 16.01
N GLY A 163 -2.50 7.63 16.23
CA GLY A 163 -3.00 7.11 17.51
C GLY A 163 -3.12 8.17 18.60
N ALA A 164 -3.79 7.82 19.69
CA ALA A 164 -3.93 8.68 20.88
C ALA A 164 -2.66 8.67 21.76
N MET A 165 -1.86 7.61 21.67
CA MET A 165 -0.65 7.40 22.46
C MET A 165 0.58 7.13 21.56
N PRO A 166 1.80 7.46 22.03
CA PRO A 166 2.10 8.39 23.13
C PRO A 166 1.39 9.73 22.96
N ARG A 167 0.99 10.36 24.07
CA ARG A 167 0.23 11.62 24.03
C ARG A 167 1.13 12.74 23.52
N VAL A 168 0.84 13.22 22.32
CA VAL A 168 1.52 14.38 21.71
C VAL A 168 0.60 15.60 21.79
N ASP A 169 0.58 16.22 22.97
CA ASP A 169 -0.14 17.47 23.21
C ASP A 169 0.55 18.67 22.55
N ARG A 170 -0.09 19.84 22.59
CA ARG A 170 0.42 21.05 21.93
C ARG A 170 1.83 21.43 22.40
N ALA A 171 2.15 21.23 23.69
CA ALA A 171 3.48 21.53 24.21
C ALA A 171 4.52 20.58 23.62
N MET A 172 4.24 19.28 23.57
CA MET A 172 5.10 18.30 22.92
C MET A 172 5.25 18.57 21.42
N ARG A 173 4.17 18.98 20.73
CA ARG A 173 4.22 19.36 19.32
C ARG A 173 5.16 20.54 19.08
N GLN A 174 5.11 21.55 19.95
CA GLN A 174 6.01 22.69 19.89
C GLN A 174 7.47 22.25 20.08
N ARG A 175 7.74 21.37 21.05
CA ARG A 175 9.08 20.81 21.24
C ARG A 175 9.56 20.02 20.02
N ILE A 176 8.71 19.22 19.38
CA ILE A 176 9.06 18.52 18.13
C ILE A 176 9.45 19.52 17.02
N LEU A 177 8.71 20.61 16.88
CA LEU A 177 9.04 21.65 15.90
C LEU A 177 10.37 22.35 16.21
N ASP A 178 10.56 22.78 17.45
CA ASP A 178 11.68 23.66 17.83
C ASP A 178 12.97 22.89 18.11
N GLU A 179 12.89 21.73 18.77
CA GLU A 179 14.06 20.96 19.23
C GLU A 179 14.48 19.89 18.23
N VAL A 180 13.61 19.50 17.29
CA VAL A 180 13.90 18.43 16.31
C VAL A 180 13.81 18.94 14.87
N VAL A 181 12.63 19.42 14.44
CA VAL A 181 12.41 19.76 13.02
C VAL A 181 13.26 20.95 12.60
N ALA A 182 13.23 22.07 13.32
CA ALA A 182 13.99 23.26 12.94
C ALA A 182 15.52 23.01 12.90
N PRO A 183 16.14 22.36 13.91
CA PRO A 183 17.54 21.98 13.84
C PRO A 183 17.84 21.00 12.69
N TYR A 184 16.96 20.03 12.45
CA TYR A 184 17.15 19.08 11.34
C TYR A 184 17.12 19.77 9.98
N LEU A 185 16.18 20.71 9.76
CA LEU A 185 16.12 21.51 8.54
C LEU A 185 17.32 22.46 8.39
N ALA A 186 17.87 22.98 9.48
CA ALA A 186 19.12 23.76 9.45
C ALA A 186 20.31 22.87 9.05
N TRP A 187 20.46 21.71 9.70
CA TRP A 187 21.51 20.75 9.37
C TRP A 187 21.45 20.29 7.91
N LYS A 188 20.27 19.96 7.38
CA LYS A 188 20.11 19.55 5.97
C LYS A 188 20.62 20.62 4.99
N ARG A 189 20.32 21.90 5.29
CA ARG A 189 20.79 23.05 4.50
C ARG A 189 22.31 23.19 4.55
N GLU A 190 22.92 23.07 5.73
CA GLU A 190 24.37 23.15 5.91
C GLU A 190 25.10 21.98 5.23
N ALA A 191 24.59 20.76 5.38
CA ALA A 191 25.17 19.56 4.79
C ALA A 191 24.85 19.38 3.29
N GLN A 192 24.02 20.26 2.71
CA GLN A 192 23.54 20.19 1.32
C GLN A 192 22.97 18.80 0.96
N VAL A 193 22.16 18.25 1.86
CA VAL A 193 21.47 16.97 1.69
C VAL A 193 19.97 17.15 1.72
N LEU A 194 19.27 16.28 1.00
CA LEU A 194 17.82 16.21 0.97
C LEU A 194 17.34 14.91 1.60
N ASP A 195 16.11 14.89 2.09
CA ASP A 195 15.38 13.66 2.39
C ASP A 195 14.23 13.45 1.38
N TRP A 196 13.47 12.37 1.58
CA TRP A 196 12.34 12.02 0.71
C TRP A 196 11.20 13.05 0.73
N ASN A 197 11.03 13.79 1.81
CA ASN A 197 10.01 14.85 1.93
C ASN A 197 10.45 16.11 1.17
N ASP A 198 11.74 16.45 1.24
CA ASP A 198 12.31 17.56 0.47
C ASP A 198 12.18 17.34 -1.04
N LEU A 199 12.32 16.10 -1.52
CA LEU A 199 12.12 15.81 -2.94
C LEU A 199 10.72 16.24 -3.40
N ALA A 200 9.69 16.01 -2.58
CA ALA A 200 8.32 16.41 -2.92
C ALA A 200 8.15 17.93 -2.94
N ILE A 201 8.72 18.62 -1.95
CA ILE A 201 8.68 20.08 -1.88
C ILE A 201 9.43 20.70 -3.05
N GLN A 202 10.69 20.32 -3.28
CA GLN A 202 11.51 20.91 -4.32
C GLN A 202 11.01 20.57 -5.71
N SER A 203 10.43 19.39 -5.94
CA SER A 203 9.83 19.08 -7.24
C SER A 203 8.69 20.04 -7.58
N ALA A 204 7.91 20.49 -6.59
CA ALA A 204 6.85 21.47 -6.82
C ALA A 204 7.34 22.88 -7.17
N ASP A 205 8.62 23.19 -6.92
CA ASP A 205 9.24 24.47 -7.30
C ASP A 205 9.84 24.43 -8.72
N VAL A 206 9.88 23.24 -9.34
CA VAL A 206 10.44 23.06 -10.68
C VAL A 206 9.41 23.46 -11.74
N VAL A 207 9.88 24.22 -12.74
CA VAL A 207 9.07 24.72 -13.88
C VAL A 207 9.23 23.83 -15.12
N GLU A 208 10.34 23.07 -15.22
CA GLU A 208 10.68 22.19 -16.35
C GLU A 208 10.97 20.77 -15.85
N PRO A 209 10.44 19.70 -16.44
CA PRO A 209 9.87 19.64 -17.79
C PRO A 209 8.37 20.03 -17.85
N ALA A 210 7.86 20.22 -19.06
CA ALA A 210 6.44 20.44 -19.36
C ALA A 210 5.51 19.48 -18.58
N GLY A 211 4.35 19.94 -18.13
CA GLY A 211 3.42 19.10 -17.39
C GLY A 211 2.85 17.91 -18.19
N TYR A 212 2.14 17.04 -17.49
CA TYR A 212 1.53 15.83 -18.01
C TYR A 212 0.06 16.05 -18.34
N ASP A 213 -0.38 15.51 -19.48
CA ASP A 213 -1.78 15.51 -19.89
C ASP A 213 -2.58 14.43 -19.15
N VAL A 214 -1.91 13.32 -18.79
CA VAL A 214 -2.48 12.21 -18.04
C VAL A 214 -1.57 11.85 -16.88
N ILE A 215 -2.11 11.84 -15.67
CA ILE A 215 -1.42 11.34 -14.48
C ILE A 215 -2.25 10.21 -13.88
N ILE A 216 -1.63 9.06 -13.64
CA ILE A 216 -2.25 7.96 -12.90
C ILE A 216 -1.35 7.60 -11.75
N SER A 217 -1.90 7.61 -10.54
CA SER A 217 -1.19 7.14 -9.36
C SER A 217 -1.99 6.03 -8.70
N ASP A 218 -1.36 4.86 -8.58
CA ASP A 218 -1.90 3.70 -7.86
C ASP A 218 -1.38 3.68 -6.42
N GLU A 219 -2.16 3.13 -5.50
CA GLU A 219 -1.86 3.07 -4.07
C GLU A 219 -1.55 4.45 -3.44
N VAL A 220 -2.33 5.49 -3.78
CA VAL A 220 -2.13 6.87 -3.31
C VAL A 220 -2.17 7.01 -1.79
N GLN A 221 -2.71 6.01 -1.07
CA GLN A 221 -2.61 5.97 0.39
C GLN A 221 -1.17 5.89 0.92
N ASP A 222 -0.21 5.46 0.11
CA ASP A 222 1.21 5.40 0.46
C ASP A 222 1.97 6.68 0.08
N LEU A 223 1.29 7.66 -0.52
CA LEU A 223 1.86 8.97 -0.82
C LEU A 223 1.60 9.95 0.32
N SER A 224 2.53 10.88 0.54
CA SER A 224 2.34 12.01 1.45
C SER A 224 1.53 13.14 0.79
N ALA A 225 1.03 14.08 1.60
CA ALA A 225 0.29 15.23 1.07
C ALA A 225 1.17 16.07 0.12
N ASN A 226 2.43 16.26 0.49
CA ASN A 226 3.40 16.98 -0.35
C ASN A 226 3.67 16.27 -1.67
N GLN A 227 3.69 14.93 -1.70
CA GLN A 227 3.83 14.18 -2.94
C GLN A 227 2.62 14.34 -3.85
N VAL A 228 1.40 14.32 -3.29
CA VAL A 228 0.18 14.59 -4.06
C VAL A 228 0.18 16.02 -4.62
N ARG A 229 0.57 17.03 -3.82
CA ARG A 229 0.72 18.41 -4.30
C ARG A 229 1.70 18.53 -5.46
N ALA A 230 2.86 17.86 -5.36
CA ALA A 230 3.83 17.84 -6.44
C ALA A 230 3.25 17.22 -7.73
N LEU A 231 2.52 16.11 -7.64
CA LEU A 231 1.87 15.51 -8.82
C LEU A 231 0.82 16.44 -9.44
N MET A 232 0.05 17.15 -8.62
CA MET A 232 -0.93 18.13 -9.10
C MET A 232 -0.28 19.35 -9.75
N HIS A 233 0.88 19.80 -9.26
CA HIS A 233 1.66 20.89 -9.87
C HIS A 233 2.09 20.56 -11.31
N PHE A 234 2.47 19.31 -11.58
CA PHE A 234 2.83 18.85 -12.92
C PHE A 234 1.64 18.41 -13.78
N ALA A 235 0.40 18.58 -13.34
CA ALA A 235 -0.76 18.31 -14.16
C ALA A 235 -1.05 19.53 -15.06
N ASN A 236 -1.08 19.35 -16.38
CA ASN A 236 -1.45 20.44 -17.29
C ASN A 236 -2.87 20.95 -17.03
N ASP A 237 -3.18 22.16 -17.50
CA ASP A 237 -4.56 22.64 -17.59
C ASP A 237 -4.96 22.84 -19.06
N PRO A 238 -5.84 22.01 -19.63
CA PRO A 238 -6.51 20.86 -19.01
C PRO A 238 -5.61 19.61 -18.88
N SER A 239 -5.92 18.72 -17.94
CA SER A 239 -5.32 17.37 -17.81
C SER A 239 -6.32 16.36 -17.25
N SER A 240 -5.95 15.07 -17.24
CA SER A 240 -6.73 13.98 -16.64
C SER A 240 -5.90 13.29 -15.56
N VAL A 241 -6.25 13.52 -14.30
CA VAL A 241 -5.57 12.92 -13.14
C VAL A 241 -6.45 11.82 -12.57
N THR A 242 -5.90 10.61 -12.38
CA THR A 242 -6.60 9.50 -11.73
C THR A 242 -5.82 9.02 -10.52
N PHE A 243 -6.42 9.19 -9.34
CA PHE A 243 -5.90 8.67 -8.08
C PHE A 243 -6.64 7.39 -7.71
N VAL A 244 -5.91 6.29 -7.57
CA VAL A 244 -6.47 4.99 -7.20
C VAL A 244 -6.06 4.63 -5.78
N LEU A 245 -7.03 4.20 -5.00
CA LEU A 245 -6.88 3.97 -3.56
C LEU A 245 -7.48 2.67 -3.12
N ASP A 246 -6.72 1.92 -2.36
CA ASP A 246 -7.24 0.76 -1.66
C ASP A 246 -7.91 1.16 -0.34
N ALA A 247 -9.24 1.28 -0.36
CA ALA A 247 -10.04 1.59 0.81
C ALA A 247 -9.97 0.49 1.88
N ALA A 248 -9.75 -0.77 1.49
CA ALA A 248 -9.60 -1.89 2.41
C ALA A 248 -8.23 -1.93 3.08
N GLN A 249 -7.20 -1.39 2.43
CA GLN A 249 -5.87 -1.23 3.02
C GLN A 249 -5.72 0.07 3.81
N ARG A 250 -6.76 0.91 3.91
CA ARG A 250 -6.86 2.07 4.84
C ARG A 250 -7.25 1.64 6.23
N ILE A 251 -6.52 0.62 6.63
CA ILE A 251 -6.39 0.12 7.95
C ILE A 251 -5.70 1.19 8.80
N TYR A 252 -4.71 1.89 8.24
CA TYR A 252 -4.15 3.09 8.86
C TYR A 252 -4.81 4.34 8.24
N PRO A 253 -5.26 5.32 9.05
CA PRO A 253 -5.74 6.59 8.54
C PRO A 253 -4.63 7.24 7.70
N ARG A 254 -5.00 7.84 6.56
CA ARG A 254 -4.05 8.69 5.83
C ARG A 254 -3.70 9.85 6.74
N GLY A 255 -2.42 10.22 6.77
CA GLY A 255 -1.97 11.35 7.56
C GLY A 255 -2.43 12.72 7.04
N PHE A 256 -3.34 12.79 6.07
CA PHE A 256 -3.84 14.04 5.49
C PHE A 256 -5.20 13.84 4.79
N THR A 257 -5.91 14.94 4.58
CA THR A 257 -7.14 15.06 3.79
C THR A 257 -6.85 15.51 2.35
N TRP A 258 -7.71 15.15 1.40
CA TRP A 258 -7.55 15.58 0.00
C TRP A 258 -7.49 17.10 -0.17
N ALA A 259 -8.31 17.84 0.60
CA ALA A 259 -8.32 19.29 0.58
C ALA A 259 -6.96 19.87 1.01
N GLU A 260 -6.31 19.29 2.02
CA GLU A 260 -4.95 19.71 2.40
C GLU A 260 -3.96 19.49 1.24
N ALA A 261 -4.10 18.39 0.49
CA ALA A 261 -3.26 18.12 -0.68
C ALA A 261 -3.65 18.92 -1.94
N GLY A 262 -4.60 19.86 -1.85
CA GLY A 262 -5.03 20.69 -2.98
C GLY A 262 -5.97 19.98 -3.96
N VAL A 263 -6.63 18.90 -3.53
CA VAL A 263 -7.57 18.12 -4.36
C VAL A 263 -8.98 18.29 -3.83
N GLU A 264 -9.85 18.90 -4.63
CA GLU A 264 -11.27 19.01 -4.33
C GLU A 264 -12.00 17.69 -4.62
N VAL A 265 -12.71 17.19 -3.62
CA VAL A 265 -13.45 15.93 -3.70
C VAL A 265 -14.95 16.22 -3.73
N SER A 266 -15.62 15.66 -4.73
CA SER A 266 -17.08 15.74 -4.89
C SER A 266 -17.65 14.36 -5.26
N PRO A 267 -18.98 14.16 -5.13
CA PRO A 267 -19.62 12.94 -5.62
C PRO A 267 -19.44 12.70 -7.13
N ALA A 268 -19.17 13.75 -7.90
CA ALA A 268 -18.98 13.65 -9.35
C ALA A 268 -17.61 13.09 -9.75
N ASN A 269 -16.59 13.24 -8.90
CA ASN A 269 -15.22 12.83 -9.19
C ASN A 269 -14.67 11.74 -8.27
N SER A 270 -15.42 11.35 -7.23
CA SER A 270 -15.04 10.29 -6.29
C SER A 270 -15.95 9.08 -6.47
N HIS A 271 -15.36 7.98 -6.96
CA HIS A 271 -16.08 6.76 -7.28
C HIS A 271 -15.63 5.60 -6.42
N ARG A 272 -16.57 4.73 -6.09
CA ARG A 272 -16.35 3.57 -5.23
C ARG A 272 -16.59 2.29 -6.03
N LEU A 273 -15.59 1.41 -6.06
CA LEU A 273 -15.70 0.02 -6.51
C LEU A 273 -16.07 -0.83 -5.30
N SER A 274 -17.29 -1.35 -5.31
CA SER A 274 -17.95 -1.98 -4.17
C SER A 274 -17.83 -3.51 -4.18
N LYS A 275 -17.65 -4.13 -5.35
CA LYS A 275 -17.58 -5.59 -5.50
C LYS A 275 -16.19 -6.13 -5.21
N ASN A 276 -16.10 -7.16 -4.36
CA ASN A 276 -14.87 -7.92 -4.14
C ASN A 276 -14.89 -9.19 -5.02
N TYR A 277 -13.99 -9.25 -6.00
CA TYR A 277 -13.84 -10.42 -6.88
C TYR A 277 -12.64 -11.30 -6.50
N ARG A 278 -11.92 -10.96 -5.42
CA ARG A 278 -10.66 -11.61 -5.03
C ARG A 278 -10.89 -12.71 -4.00
N ASN A 279 -11.63 -12.42 -2.94
CA ASN A 279 -11.78 -13.31 -1.80
C ASN A 279 -13.10 -14.09 -1.88
N THR A 280 -13.08 -15.32 -1.38
CA THR A 280 -14.31 -16.10 -1.17
C THR A 280 -15.11 -15.53 0.01
N LYS A 281 -16.42 -15.77 0.03
CA LYS A 281 -17.30 -15.36 1.13
C LYS A 281 -16.79 -15.85 2.49
N GLU A 282 -16.22 -17.04 2.54
CA GLU A 282 -15.72 -17.68 3.75
C GLU A 282 -14.48 -16.95 4.29
N ILE A 283 -13.53 -16.56 3.42
CA ILE A 283 -12.37 -15.73 3.80
C ILE A 283 -12.85 -14.35 4.27
N CYS A 284 -13.82 -13.77 3.57
CA CYS A 284 -14.43 -12.48 3.90
C CYS A 284 -15.07 -12.52 5.31
N GLN A 285 -15.86 -13.55 5.61
CA GLN A 285 -16.53 -13.74 6.90
C GLN A 285 -15.55 -14.01 8.04
N PHE A 286 -14.48 -14.76 7.79
CA PHE A 286 -13.45 -15.03 8.80
C PHE A 286 -12.65 -13.78 9.19
N ALA A 287 -12.41 -12.86 8.24
CA ALA A 287 -11.68 -11.63 8.50
C ALA A 287 -12.54 -10.51 9.13
N LEU A 288 -13.86 -10.50 8.88
CA LEU A 288 -14.75 -9.41 9.27
C LEU A 288 -14.75 -9.11 10.79
N PRO A 289 -14.85 -10.10 11.70
CA PRO A 289 -14.86 -9.87 13.14
C PRO A 289 -13.65 -9.09 13.67
N LEU A 290 -12.48 -9.25 13.04
CA LEU A 290 -11.25 -8.53 13.38
C LEU A 290 -11.39 -7.02 13.21
N LEU A 291 -12.31 -6.57 12.35
CA LEU A 291 -12.51 -5.17 12.00
C LEU A 291 -13.64 -4.48 12.80
N ASN A 292 -14.44 -5.24 13.54
CA ASN A 292 -15.59 -4.71 14.28
C ASN A 292 -15.17 -3.74 15.39
N GLY A 293 -15.85 -2.59 15.48
CA GLY A 293 -15.60 -1.59 16.53
C GLY A 293 -14.33 -0.76 16.35
N LEU A 294 -13.64 -0.90 15.21
CA LEU A 294 -12.49 -0.08 14.86
C LEU A 294 -12.94 1.22 14.19
N GLU A 295 -12.36 2.36 14.58
CA GLU A 295 -12.68 3.64 13.93
C GLU A 295 -12.20 3.65 12.47
N ILE A 296 -13.07 4.10 11.58
CA ILE A 296 -12.76 4.28 10.16
C ILE A 296 -12.46 5.76 9.97
N GLY A 297 -11.25 6.11 9.50
CA GLY A 297 -10.95 7.51 9.15
C GLY A 297 -11.87 8.03 8.04
N ASP A 298 -11.95 9.35 7.84
CA ASP A 298 -12.96 10.08 7.02
C ASP A 298 -13.21 9.56 5.57
N ASP A 299 -12.33 8.74 5.02
CA ASP A 299 -12.50 8.11 3.71
C ASP A 299 -12.21 6.58 3.70
N GLY A 300 -11.89 6.01 4.86
CA GLY A 300 -11.77 4.57 5.00
C GLY A 300 -13.15 3.95 4.82
N THR A 301 -13.19 2.71 4.39
CA THR A 301 -14.36 1.86 4.57
C THR A 301 -13.85 0.47 4.71
N PHE A 302 -14.39 -0.28 5.66
CA PHE A 302 -14.12 -1.70 5.70
C PHE A 302 -14.46 -2.33 4.34
N PRO A 303 -13.70 -3.34 3.92
CA PRO A 303 -14.08 -4.14 2.76
C PRO A 303 -15.56 -4.52 2.92
N ASN A 304 -16.36 -4.26 1.89
CA ASN A 304 -17.74 -4.74 1.91
C ASN A 304 -17.72 -6.25 1.65
N PHE A 305 -17.61 -7.03 2.71
CA PHE A 305 -17.52 -8.49 2.64
C PHE A 305 -18.81 -9.15 2.14
N ASP A 306 -19.94 -8.45 2.20
CA ASP A 306 -21.21 -8.91 1.61
C ASP A 306 -21.20 -8.89 0.08
N SER A 307 -20.22 -8.23 -0.53
CA SER A 307 -20.07 -8.16 -1.99
C SER A 307 -19.20 -9.25 -2.60
N CYS A 308 -18.70 -10.20 -1.79
CA CYS A 308 -17.92 -11.35 -2.25
C CYS A 308 -18.83 -12.28 -3.07
N THR A 309 -18.48 -12.53 -4.34
CA THR A 309 -19.34 -13.28 -5.29
C THR A 309 -18.97 -14.76 -5.39
N THR A 310 -17.77 -15.15 -4.97
CA THR A 310 -17.22 -16.50 -5.02
C THR A 310 -17.34 -17.19 -3.66
N THR A 311 -17.48 -18.52 -3.66
CA THR A 311 -17.48 -19.37 -2.45
C THR A 311 -16.29 -20.33 -2.52
N GLY A 312 -15.84 -20.81 -1.36
CA GLY A 312 -14.72 -21.74 -1.23
C GLY A 312 -14.73 -22.46 0.12
N PRO A 313 -13.64 -23.16 0.46
CA PRO A 313 -13.55 -23.84 1.74
C PRO A 313 -13.52 -22.86 2.90
N LYS A 314 -13.94 -23.31 4.08
CA LYS A 314 -13.74 -22.54 5.31
C LYS A 314 -12.23 -22.39 5.58
N PRO A 315 -11.79 -21.22 6.07
CA PRO A 315 -10.50 -21.06 6.69
C PRO A 315 -10.20 -22.14 7.73
N ILE A 316 -8.93 -22.55 7.83
CA ILE A 316 -8.49 -23.57 8.79
C ILE A 316 -7.74 -22.89 9.93
N VAL A 317 -8.05 -23.25 11.17
CA VAL A 317 -7.31 -22.83 12.37
C VAL A 317 -6.67 -24.05 13.02
N LEU A 318 -5.34 -24.10 12.97
CA LEU A 318 -4.51 -25.14 13.53
C LEU A 318 -4.17 -24.83 14.99
N LYS A 319 -4.42 -25.80 15.86
CA LYS A 319 -4.14 -25.73 17.28
C LYS A 319 -3.06 -26.75 17.63
N GLY A 320 -1.84 -26.28 17.86
CA GLY A 320 -0.72 -27.23 18.02
C GLY A 320 0.65 -26.60 18.14
N LEU A 321 1.68 -27.44 18.26
CA LEU A 321 3.06 -26.96 18.25
C LEU A 321 3.43 -26.41 16.88
N PHE A 322 4.26 -25.35 16.82
CA PHE A 322 4.68 -24.72 15.56
C PHE A 322 5.24 -25.73 14.55
N ARG A 323 6.02 -26.73 15.01
CA ARG A 323 6.55 -27.79 14.15
C ARG A 323 5.45 -28.62 13.47
N ASN A 324 4.35 -28.89 14.18
CA ASN A 324 3.22 -29.67 13.66
C ASN A 324 2.38 -28.83 12.71
N GLN A 325 2.22 -27.53 12.99
CA GLN A 325 1.58 -26.58 12.08
C GLN A 325 2.34 -26.47 10.75
N VAL A 326 3.68 -26.40 10.80
CA VAL A 326 4.52 -26.39 9.59
C VAL A 326 4.38 -27.72 8.83
N GLN A 327 4.40 -28.86 9.53
CA GLN A 327 4.19 -30.16 8.88
C GLN A 327 2.83 -30.24 8.18
N PHE A 328 1.76 -29.76 8.82
CA PHE A 328 0.44 -29.67 8.21
C PHE A 328 0.48 -28.82 6.94
N ALA A 329 1.12 -27.65 6.99
CA ALA A 329 1.23 -26.78 5.82
C ALA A 329 1.98 -27.46 4.67
N ILE A 330 3.08 -28.16 4.94
CA ILE A 330 3.83 -28.92 3.91
C ILE A 330 2.96 -30.01 3.27
N ASN A 331 2.19 -30.76 4.07
CA ASN A 331 1.26 -31.78 3.55
C ASN A 331 0.15 -31.13 2.71
N TYR A 332 -0.40 -30.01 3.19
CA TYR A 332 -1.43 -29.26 2.47
C TYR A 332 -0.92 -28.78 1.11
N LEU A 333 0.33 -28.30 1.02
CA LEU A 333 0.93 -27.92 -0.25
C LEU A 333 1.01 -29.10 -1.23
N ALA A 334 1.39 -30.28 -0.74
CA ALA A 334 1.51 -31.47 -1.58
C ALA A 334 0.15 -31.99 -2.09
N GLU A 335 -0.91 -31.85 -1.29
CA GLU A 335 -2.22 -32.43 -1.57
C GLU A 335 -3.18 -31.48 -2.31
N HIS A 336 -3.03 -30.17 -2.11
CA HIS A 336 -4.06 -29.20 -2.50
C HIS A 336 -3.57 -28.04 -3.37
N VAL A 337 -2.26 -27.91 -3.61
CA VAL A 337 -1.71 -26.74 -4.33
C VAL A 337 -0.92 -27.16 -5.57
N ASP A 338 -1.32 -26.64 -6.73
CA ASP A 338 -0.55 -26.74 -7.96
C ASP A 338 0.43 -25.57 -8.08
N LEU A 339 1.64 -25.75 -7.54
CA LEU A 339 2.70 -24.74 -7.57
C LEU A 339 3.23 -24.42 -8.98
N SER A 340 2.71 -25.00 -10.07
CA SER A 340 3.02 -24.55 -11.44
C SER A 340 2.13 -23.40 -11.91
N THR A 341 0.99 -23.20 -11.24
CA THR A 341 -0.02 -22.19 -11.62
C THR A 341 -0.49 -21.32 -10.46
N GLU A 342 -0.39 -21.82 -9.22
CA GLU A 342 -0.93 -21.20 -8.02
C GLU A 342 0.18 -20.66 -7.12
N SER A 343 -0.12 -19.56 -6.43
CA SER A 343 0.83 -18.90 -5.53
C SER A 343 0.50 -19.09 -4.05
N VAL A 344 1.55 -19.17 -3.25
CA VAL A 344 1.48 -19.40 -1.80
C VAL A 344 2.27 -18.33 -1.08
N ALA A 345 1.74 -17.83 0.03
CA ALA A 345 2.50 -17.02 0.97
C ALA A 345 2.45 -17.55 2.40
N PHE A 346 3.61 -17.62 3.03
CA PHE A 346 3.77 -17.73 4.46
C PHE A 346 4.04 -16.33 5.04
N LEU A 347 3.08 -15.85 5.83
CA LEU A 347 3.11 -14.53 6.42
C LEU A 347 3.37 -14.63 7.93
N HIS A 348 4.28 -13.80 8.43
CA HIS A 348 4.61 -13.74 9.86
C HIS A 348 4.76 -12.28 10.31
N ALA A 349 4.42 -11.94 11.55
CA ALA A 349 4.54 -10.56 12.04
C ALA A 349 6.00 -10.07 12.03
N LYS A 350 6.91 -10.88 12.59
CA LYS A 350 8.36 -10.58 12.72
C LYS A 350 9.26 -11.19 11.64
N GLY A 351 8.70 -11.93 10.69
CA GLY A 351 9.48 -12.59 9.62
C GLY A 351 10.38 -13.74 10.08
N TRP A 352 9.98 -14.50 11.11
CA TRP A 352 10.74 -15.66 11.59
C TRP A 352 10.43 -16.87 10.71
N PHE A 353 11.39 -17.24 9.86
CA PHE A 353 11.19 -18.27 8.85
C PHE A 353 12.21 -19.40 8.88
N ASP A 354 13.20 -19.38 9.76
CA ASP A 354 14.36 -20.30 9.66
C ASP A 354 13.96 -21.77 9.70
N PHE A 355 13.08 -22.16 10.64
CA PHE A 355 12.57 -23.52 10.70
C PHE A 355 11.70 -23.89 9.48
N LEU A 356 10.85 -22.96 9.02
CA LEU A 356 10.03 -23.17 7.83
C LEU A 356 10.89 -23.35 6.58
N LYS A 357 11.94 -22.53 6.41
CA LYS A 357 12.91 -22.63 5.32
C LYS A 357 13.55 -24.00 5.29
N GLN A 358 14.04 -24.48 6.44
CA GLN A 358 14.61 -25.81 6.56
C GLN A 358 13.63 -26.92 6.12
N GLN A 359 12.34 -26.81 6.48
CA GLN A 359 11.33 -27.77 6.06
C GLN A 359 11.00 -27.67 4.57
N LEU A 360 10.92 -26.47 3.99
CA LEU A 360 10.73 -26.27 2.56
C LEU A 360 11.90 -26.86 1.76
N ASP A 361 13.14 -26.56 2.17
CA ASP A 361 14.36 -27.09 1.56
C ASP A 361 14.40 -28.63 1.61
N SER A 362 14.03 -29.21 2.76
CA SER A 362 13.99 -30.67 2.93
C SER A 362 12.94 -31.35 2.04
N ASN A 363 11.89 -30.63 1.65
CA ASN A 363 10.84 -31.10 0.75
C ASN A 363 11.02 -30.62 -0.70
N SER A 364 12.20 -30.06 -1.04
CA SER A 364 12.54 -29.56 -2.38
C SER A 364 11.61 -28.46 -2.92
N TYR A 365 11.00 -27.67 -2.04
CA TYR A 365 10.20 -26.51 -2.42
C TYR A 365 11.09 -25.28 -2.60
N SER A 366 11.12 -24.73 -3.81
CA SER A 366 11.75 -23.43 -4.07
C SER A 366 10.89 -22.30 -3.52
N TYR A 367 11.51 -21.39 -2.78
CA TYR A 367 10.83 -20.25 -2.18
C TYR A 367 11.68 -18.99 -2.29
N ILE A 368 11.02 -17.86 -2.11
CA ILE A 368 11.64 -16.55 -2.07
C ILE A 368 11.31 -15.85 -0.75
N THR A 369 12.23 -15.03 -0.24
CA THR A 369 11.96 -14.21 0.94
C THR A 369 11.72 -12.76 0.51
N ILE A 370 10.48 -12.30 0.68
CA ILE A 370 10.05 -10.94 0.42
C ILE A 370 10.07 -10.17 1.74
N THR A 371 11.28 -9.89 2.25
CA THR A 371 11.47 -8.97 3.38
C THR A 371 11.94 -7.63 2.83
N ARG A 372 11.11 -6.58 2.97
CA ARG A 372 11.38 -5.19 2.52
C ARG A 372 11.43 -4.96 1.00
N GLN A 373 11.07 -5.94 0.19
CA GLN A 373 10.85 -5.75 -1.24
C GLN A 373 9.34 -5.73 -1.49
N SER A 374 8.80 -4.70 -2.15
CA SER A 374 7.37 -4.60 -2.48
C SER A 374 6.96 -5.49 -3.66
N GLU A 375 7.82 -6.43 -4.04
CA GLU A 375 7.86 -7.01 -5.38
C GLU A 375 8.32 -8.49 -5.31
N TRP A 376 7.65 -9.38 -6.06
CA TRP A 376 8.13 -10.75 -6.31
C TRP A 376 9.39 -10.64 -7.21
N PRO A 377 10.56 -11.21 -6.83
CA PRO A 377 11.72 -11.32 -7.70
C PRO A 377 11.35 -12.09 -8.98
N PRO A 378 11.87 -11.72 -10.15
CA PRO A 378 11.69 -12.51 -11.36
C PRO A 378 12.36 -13.88 -11.16
N GLY A 379 11.53 -14.89 -10.90
CA GLY A 379 11.92 -16.28 -10.69
C GLY A 379 10.68 -17.17 -10.83
N ASP A 380 10.90 -18.46 -11.05
CA ASP A 380 9.83 -19.44 -11.26
C ASP A 380 9.25 -19.97 -9.93
N GLU A 381 9.73 -19.46 -8.79
CA GLU A 381 9.20 -19.83 -7.48
C GLU A 381 7.77 -19.30 -7.33
N ASN A 382 6.91 -20.07 -6.67
CA ASN A 382 5.53 -19.69 -6.35
C ASN A 382 5.24 -19.67 -4.84
N ILE A 383 6.26 -19.86 -3.99
CA ILE A 383 6.17 -19.76 -2.53
C ILE A 383 6.91 -18.52 -2.02
N ALA A 384 6.20 -17.62 -1.34
CA ALA A 384 6.76 -16.44 -0.68
C ALA A 384 6.79 -16.56 0.83
N LEU A 385 7.89 -16.10 1.41
CA LEU A 385 8.03 -15.86 2.83
C LEU A 385 8.09 -14.35 3.05
N SER A 386 7.12 -13.75 3.76
CA SER A 386 7.06 -12.29 3.91
C SER A 386 6.52 -11.85 5.26
N THR A 387 6.87 -10.64 5.70
CA THR A 387 6.18 -10.10 6.87
C THR A 387 4.75 -9.73 6.51
N MET A 388 3.82 -9.79 7.48
CA MET A 388 2.44 -9.34 7.28
C MET A 388 2.39 -7.91 6.73
N SER A 389 3.28 -7.03 7.20
CA SER A 389 3.43 -5.64 6.72
C SER A 389 3.98 -5.54 5.29
N SER A 390 4.90 -6.43 4.90
CA SER A 390 5.53 -6.43 3.57
C SER A 390 4.65 -7.08 2.49
N ALA A 391 3.67 -7.89 2.89
CA ALA A 391 2.69 -8.51 1.99
C ALA A 391 1.63 -7.53 1.45
N LYS A 392 1.69 -6.25 1.84
CA LYS A 392 0.80 -5.21 1.35
C LYS A 392 0.91 -5.08 -0.17
N GLY A 393 -0.23 -4.98 -0.84
CA GLY A 393 -0.31 -4.91 -2.31
C GLY A 393 -0.09 -6.23 -3.04
N LEU A 394 0.31 -7.31 -2.35
CA LEU A 394 0.47 -8.65 -2.93
C LEU A 394 -0.83 -9.46 -2.84
N GLU A 395 -0.92 -10.53 -3.62
CA GLU A 395 -2.06 -11.45 -3.67
C GLU A 395 -1.55 -12.88 -3.85
N PHE A 396 -2.17 -13.82 -3.14
CA PHE A 396 -1.77 -15.23 -3.17
C PHE A 396 -3.01 -16.12 -3.28
N ASP A 397 -2.91 -17.25 -3.97
CA ASP A 397 -4.00 -18.22 -3.95
C ASP A 397 -4.20 -18.80 -2.55
N TYR A 398 -3.08 -19.08 -1.85
CA TYR A 398 -3.07 -19.64 -0.50
C TYR A 398 -2.23 -18.77 0.45
N VAL A 399 -2.73 -18.56 1.68
CA VAL A 399 -1.99 -17.83 2.73
C VAL A 399 -1.91 -18.66 4.00
N PHE A 400 -0.70 -18.78 4.55
CA PHE A 400 -0.41 -19.45 5.80
C PHE A 400 0.11 -18.43 6.83
N LEU A 401 -0.56 -18.34 7.97
CA LEU A 401 -0.24 -17.49 9.12
C LEU A 401 0.01 -18.39 10.32
N LEU A 402 1.21 -18.99 10.40
CA LEU A 402 1.56 -20.00 11.40
C LEU A 402 2.27 -19.37 12.60
N GLY A 403 2.16 -20.00 13.77
CA GLY A 403 2.88 -19.59 14.97
C GLY A 403 2.42 -18.26 15.56
N LEU A 404 1.13 -17.92 15.46
CA LEU A 404 0.60 -16.74 16.11
C LEU A 404 0.70 -16.89 17.64
N SER A 405 1.40 -15.96 18.27
CA SER A 405 1.45 -15.77 19.73
C SER A 405 1.61 -14.30 20.07
N ASP A 406 1.20 -13.87 21.27
CA ASP A 406 1.36 -12.47 21.68
C ASP A 406 2.83 -12.03 21.72
N ASP A 407 3.74 -12.90 22.15
CA ASP A 407 5.17 -12.59 22.11
C ASP A 407 5.71 -12.47 20.67
N ALA A 408 5.20 -13.28 19.73
CA ALA A 408 5.62 -13.25 18.33
C ALA A 408 4.93 -12.13 17.52
N THR A 409 3.75 -11.67 17.94
CA THR A 409 2.93 -10.68 17.21
C THR A 409 3.04 -9.27 17.80
N ILE A 410 3.16 -9.14 19.12
CA ILE A 410 3.07 -7.86 19.84
C ILE A 410 4.44 -7.38 20.34
N GLY A 411 5.37 -8.29 20.65
CA GLY A 411 6.56 -7.90 21.40
C GLY A 411 6.21 -7.61 22.84
N SER A 412 7.00 -8.14 23.77
CA SER A 412 6.77 -7.97 25.20
C SER A 412 6.79 -6.48 25.57
N VAL A 413 5.65 -5.92 25.98
CA VAL A 413 5.41 -4.78 26.91
C VAL A 413 4.04 -4.15 26.58
N ASP A 414 3.23 -3.90 27.62
CA ASP A 414 1.99 -3.10 27.68
C ASP A 414 1.42 -2.63 26.34
N VAL A 415 0.48 -3.41 25.81
CA VAL A 415 -0.19 -3.12 24.55
C VAL A 415 -1.15 -1.95 24.75
N GLU A 416 -0.75 -0.75 24.35
CA GLU A 416 -1.68 0.37 24.22
C GLU A 416 -2.81 -0.02 23.23
N ASP A 417 -4.06 0.35 23.53
CA ASP A 417 -5.24 -0.01 22.70
C ASP A 417 -5.02 0.23 21.20
N SER A 418 -4.32 1.32 20.85
CA SER A 418 -4.02 1.67 19.46
C SER A 418 -3.11 0.67 18.73
N GLN A 419 -2.20 -0.01 19.43
CA GLN A 419 -1.34 -1.03 18.84
C GLN A 419 -2.13 -2.31 18.55
N LEU A 420 -3.01 -2.71 19.47
CA LEU A 420 -3.89 -3.86 19.27
C LEU A 420 -4.85 -3.61 18.09
N GLU A 421 -5.43 -2.41 18.01
CA GLU A 421 -6.24 -2.03 16.86
C GLU A 421 -5.46 -2.19 15.56
N ASN A 422 -4.23 -1.66 15.49
CA ASN A 422 -3.35 -1.76 14.32
C ASN A 422 -2.96 -3.21 13.97
N LEU A 423 -2.83 -4.09 14.96
CA LEU A 423 -2.53 -5.51 14.73
C LEU A 423 -3.74 -6.29 14.22
N ARG A 424 -4.94 -6.07 14.78
CA ARG A 424 -6.20 -6.67 14.30
C ARG A 424 -6.42 -6.38 12.82
N ARG A 425 -6.17 -5.13 12.51
CA ARG A 425 -6.08 -4.51 11.20
C ARG A 425 -5.07 -5.19 10.27
N LEU A 426 -3.82 -5.30 10.69
CA LEU A 426 -2.78 -5.99 9.93
C LEU A 426 -3.12 -7.47 9.69
N PHE A 427 -3.75 -8.12 10.66
CA PHE A 427 -4.18 -9.51 10.58
C PHE A 427 -5.32 -9.73 9.60
N ALA A 428 -6.38 -8.92 9.66
CA ALA A 428 -7.46 -8.93 8.68
C ALA A 428 -6.94 -8.69 7.24
N MET A 429 -5.98 -7.77 7.09
CA MET A 429 -5.32 -7.55 5.80
C MET A 429 -4.57 -8.77 5.31
N SER A 430 -3.87 -9.47 6.20
CA SER A 430 -3.06 -10.64 5.86
C SER A 430 -3.94 -11.81 5.43
N ILE A 431 -5.05 -12.05 6.14
CA ILE A 431 -6.07 -13.04 5.78
C ILE A 431 -6.64 -12.75 4.38
N THR A 432 -7.00 -11.48 4.13
CA THR A 432 -7.59 -11.06 2.85
C THR A 432 -6.60 -11.00 1.67
N ARG A 433 -5.34 -11.40 1.87
CA ARG A 433 -4.39 -11.67 0.77
C ARG A 433 -4.67 -12.98 0.06
N ALA A 434 -5.36 -13.93 0.70
CA ALA A 434 -5.73 -15.21 0.12
C ALA A 434 -6.88 -15.10 -0.86
N ARG A 435 -6.77 -15.74 -2.02
CA ARG A 435 -7.86 -15.86 -3.00
C ARG A 435 -8.68 -17.12 -2.81
N LYS A 436 -8.06 -18.24 -2.43
CA LYS A 436 -8.70 -19.57 -2.38
C LYS A 436 -8.83 -20.10 -0.95
N ALA A 437 -7.73 -20.13 -0.19
CA ALA A 437 -7.77 -20.63 1.18
C ALA A 437 -6.76 -19.92 2.10
N VAL A 438 -7.08 -19.90 3.39
CA VAL A 438 -6.22 -19.36 4.44
C VAL A 438 -6.11 -20.38 5.58
N VAL A 439 -4.90 -20.54 6.08
CA VAL A 439 -4.60 -21.40 7.23
C VAL A 439 -3.92 -20.55 8.29
N VAL A 440 -4.48 -20.55 9.50
CA VAL A 440 -3.95 -19.84 10.66
C VAL A 440 -3.51 -20.87 11.69
N GLY A 441 -2.38 -20.67 12.35
CA GLY A 441 -1.88 -21.62 13.36
C GLY A 441 -1.41 -20.93 14.63
N TYR A 442 -1.71 -21.52 15.79
CA TYR A 442 -1.29 -21.01 17.09
C TYR A 442 -0.98 -22.14 18.09
N LYS A 443 -0.21 -21.80 19.11
CA LYS A 443 0.12 -22.72 20.20
C LYS A 443 -0.82 -22.44 21.38
N PRO A 444 -1.54 -23.44 21.94
CA PRO A 444 -2.53 -23.22 23.00
C PRO A 444 -2.01 -22.50 24.25
N THR A 445 -0.73 -22.71 24.59
CA THR A 445 -0.12 -22.10 25.78
C THR A 445 0.31 -20.65 25.57
N GLU A 446 0.29 -20.16 24.33
CA GLU A 446 0.79 -18.86 23.90
C GLU A 446 -0.25 -18.25 22.92
N GLU A 447 -1.54 -18.42 23.22
CA GLU A 447 -2.61 -17.96 22.35
C GLU A 447 -2.57 -16.45 22.18
N SER A 448 -2.64 -15.96 20.94
CA SER A 448 -2.67 -14.52 20.70
C SER A 448 -4.05 -13.95 20.99
N HIS A 449 -4.09 -12.78 21.63
CA HIS A 449 -5.32 -11.97 21.79
C HIS A 449 -6.08 -11.75 20.47
N LEU A 450 -5.41 -11.75 19.32
CA LEU A 450 -6.04 -11.63 18.00
C LEU A 450 -7.07 -12.74 17.71
N LEU A 451 -6.87 -13.94 18.26
CA LEU A 451 -7.76 -15.09 18.03
C LEU A 451 -9.09 -14.93 18.77
N SER A 452 -9.12 -14.19 19.88
CA SER A 452 -10.35 -13.92 20.64
C SER A 452 -11.40 -13.11 19.86
N PHE A 453 -10.97 -12.43 18.80
CA PHE A 453 -11.87 -11.66 17.93
C PHE A 453 -12.50 -12.52 16.82
N LEU A 454 -11.98 -13.73 16.56
CA LEU A 454 -12.50 -14.61 15.50
C LEU A 454 -13.78 -15.31 15.97
N GLN A 455 -14.67 -15.62 15.03
CA GLN A 455 -15.92 -16.34 15.31
C GLN A 455 -15.80 -17.82 14.92
N HIS A 456 -16.13 -18.73 15.83
CA HIS A 456 -15.93 -20.18 15.64
C HIS A 456 -16.68 -20.79 14.45
N ASP A 457 -17.80 -20.20 14.03
CA ASP A 457 -18.59 -20.67 12.89
C ASP A 457 -17.94 -20.33 11.53
N THR A 458 -16.96 -19.42 11.52
CA THR A 458 -16.28 -18.94 10.30
C THR A 458 -15.06 -19.76 9.89
N PHE A 459 -14.65 -20.77 10.66
CA PHE A 459 -13.47 -21.60 10.37
C PHE A 459 -13.64 -23.07 10.79
N GLU A 460 -12.73 -23.92 10.33
CA GLU A 460 -12.56 -25.30 10.79
C GLU A 460 -11.34 -25.39 11.73
N ALA A 461 -11.54 -25.89 12.95
CA ALA A 461 -10.47 -26.04 13.92
C ALA A 461 -9.87 -27.46 13.86
N ILE A 462 -8.54 -27.57 13.77
CA ILE A 462 -7.81 -28.85 13.70
C ILE A 462 -6.71 -28.86 14.75
N ASP A 463 -6.71 -29.88 15.61
CA ASP A 463 -5.61 -30.11 16.56
C ASP A 463 -4.44 -30.80 15.82
N VAL A 464 -3.23 -30.23 15.92
CA VAL A 464 -2.02 -30.71 15.21
C VAL A 464 -0.79 -30.95 16.08
#